data_AF-A0A0E2NY67-F1
#
_entry.id   AF-A0A0E2NY67-F1
#
_cell.length_a   1.000
_cell.length_b   1.000
_cell.length_c   1.000
_cell.angle_alpha   90.00
_cell.angle_beta   90.00
_cell.angle_gamma   90.00
#
_symmetry.space_group_name_H-M   'P 1'
#
loop_
_entity.id
_entity.type
_entity.pdbx_description
1 polymer ?
#
loop_
_entity_poly.entity_id
_entity_poly.type
_entity_poly.pdbx_seq_one_letter_code
_entity_poly.pdbx_strand_id
1 'polypeptide(L)'
;MASIMTNASALTALQSLNNTNKQLETTQSRISTGYRVATASDNAAYWSIATTMKSDNKALSAVQDALGLGAGKVDTAYTAITDIKDQVDLIKAKLVTARSASKDDQQKIATEIKAIQDQIKSSVTNASYAGSNLLQNDAAATSDLKIVASYNRTGTTVAIDTIDVKAADTQVLDLPGTGGIVGALLATTFFDPSTTQVLPAAIDTALGAVETALAKLSTGAAYLGAAKSRIDTQKSFLSNLSDSIDKGVGALVDADMNKESTRLQALQVQQQLGIQSLSIANGNSQSILALFKQ
;
A
#
# COMPACT_ATOMS: atom_id res chain seq x y z
N MET A 1 60.71 -40.79 -3.30
CA MET A 1 61.12 -40.40 -4.66
C MET A 1 60.64 -38.98 -4.93
N ALA A 2 61.48 -37.98 -4.66
CA ALA A 2 61.20 -36.60 -5.04
C ALA A 2 61.70 -36.39 -6.47
N SER A 3 60.78 -36.27 -7.44
CA SER A 3 61.14 -35.90 -8.81
C SER A 3 61.45 -34.41 -8.85
N ILE A 4 62.65 -34.04 -9.33
CA ILE A 4 63.09 -32.64 -9.47
C ILE A 4 62.22 -31.88 -10.49
N MET A 5 61.68 -32.59 -11.48
CA MET A 5 60.88 -32.03 -12.56
C MET A 5 59.40 -31.84 -12.18
N THR A 6 58.92 -32.50 -11.12
CA THR A 6 57.52 -32.45 -10.71
C THR A 6 57.42 -32.45 -9.20
N ASN A 7 57.32 -31.27 -8.61
CA ASN A 7 57.22 -31.10 -7.17
C ASN A 7 55.79 -31.43 -6.69
N ALA A 8 55.54 -32.71 -6.41
CA ALA A 8 54.24 -33.20 -5.98
C ALA A 8 53.75 -32.56 -4.66
N SER A 9 54.65 -32.21 -3.72
CA SER A 9 54.26 -31.55 -2.47
C SER A 9 53.86 -30.09 -2.68
N ALA A 10 54.56 -29.36 -3.56
CA ALA A 10 54.16 -28.01 -3.94
C ALA A 10 52.86 -27.98 -4.75
N LEU A 11 52.60 -28.98 -5.62
CA LEU A 11 51.34 -29.08 -6.35
C LEU A 11 50.15 -29.31 -5.42
N THR A 12 50.28 -30.19 -4.42
CA THR A 12 49.24 -30.40 -3.40
C THR A 12 49.03 -29.15 -2.54
N ALA A 13 50.10 -28.46 -2.16
CA ALA A 13 50.00 -27.18 -1.43
C ALA A 13 49.31 -26.09 -2.27
N LEU A 14 49.59 -26.02 -3.59
CA LEU A 14 48.97 -25.09 -4.52
C LEU A 14 47.49 -25.41 -4.76
N GLN A 15 47.10 -26.68 -4.84
CA GLN A 15 45.70 -27.09 -4.89
C GLN A 15 44.93 -26.68 -3.62
N SER A 16 45.55 -26.86 -2.44
CA SER A 16 44.97 -26.41 -1.17
C SER A 16 44.82 -24.89 -1.14
N LEU A 17 45.85 -24.13 -1.55
CA LEU A 17 45.81 -22.67 -1.64
C LEU A 17 44.72 -22.17 -2.62
N ASN A 18 44.59 -22.80 -3.79
CA ASN A 18 43.53 -22.49 -4.74
C ASN A 18 42.13 -22.77 -4.19
N ASN A 19 41.96 -23.84 -3.40
CA ASN A 19 40.70 -24.11 -2.71
C ASN A 19 40.40 -23.06 -1.63
N THR A 20 41.39 -22.65 -0.83
CA THR A 20 41.25 -21.56 0.14
C THR A 20 40.88 -20.25 -0.54
N ASN A 21 41.51 -19.92 -1.66
CA ASN A 21 41.21 -18.72 -2.45
C ASN A 21 39.77 -18.72 -2.98
N LYS A 22 39.29 -19.85 -3.52
CA LYS A 22 37.87 -20.00 -3.96
C LYS A 22 36.89 -19.82 -2.80
N GLN A 23 37.20 -20.37 -1.62
CA GLN A 23 36.36 -20.21 -0.44
C GLN A 23 36.36 -18.77 0.08
N LEU A 24 37.50 -18.08 -0.01
CA LEU A 24 37.66 -16.69 0.38
C LEU A 24 36.87 -15.77 -0.55
N GLU A 25 36.92 -16.00 -1.87
CA GLU A 25 36.10 -15.30 -2.86
C GLU A 25 34.61 -15.51 -2.60
N THR A 26 34.17 -16.75 -2.38
CA THR A 26 32.77 -17.06 -2.04
C THR A 26 32.32 -16.36 -0.75
N THR A 27 33.15 -16.39 0.29
CA THR A 27 32.85 -15.74 1.58
C THR A 27 32.78 -14.22 1.42
N GLN A 28 33.67 -13.62 0.63
CA GLN A 28 33.61 -12.20 0.29
C GLN A 28 32.35 -11.84 -0.49
N SER A 29 31.96 -12.65 -1.49
CA SER A 29 30.71 -12.43 -2.22
C SER A 29 29.49 -12.51 -1.31
N ARG A 30 29.46 -13.44 -0.34
CA ARG A 30 28.37 -13.54 0.64
C ARG A 30 28.33 -12.36 1.61
N ILE A 31 29.48 -11.91 2.10
CA ILE A 31 29.57 -10.72 2.96
C ILE A 31 29.16 -9.46 2.18
N SER A 32 29.59 -9.33 0.92
CA SER A 32 29.28 -8.18 0.08
C SER A 32 27.81 -8.12 -0.33
N THR A 33 27.18 -9.26 -0.58
CA THR A 33 25.77 -9.31 -1.02
C THR A 33 24.79 -9.50 0.13
N GLY A 34 25.26 -9.91 1.31
CA GLY A 34 24.43 -10.32 2.44
C GLY A 34 23.69 -11.66 2.24
N TYR A 35 23.79 -12.27 1.06
CA TYR A 35 23.05 -13.46 0.68
C TYR A 35 23.95 -14.70 0.62
N ARG A 36 23.47 -15.80 1.19
CA ARG A 36 24.04 -17.14 1.05
C ARG A 36 23.84 -17.72 -0.35
N VAL A 37 22.71 -17.37 -0.99
CA VAL A 37 22.33 -17.79 -2.35
C VAL A 37 22.03 -16.55 -3.18
N ALA A 38 23.05 -15.95 -3.81
CA ALA A 38 22.89 -14.70 -4.54
C ALA A 38 22.38 -14.94 -5.98
N THR A 39 22.84 -16.02 -6.61
CA THR A 39 22.55 -16.35 -8.01
C THR A 39 21.87 -17.72 -8.15
N ALA A 40 21.21 -17.96 -9.27
CA ALA A 40 20.62 -19.26 -9.58
C ALA A 40 21.67 -20.39 -9.62
N SER A 41 22.92 -20.06 -9.90
CA SER A 41 24.05 -21.01 -9.90
C SER A 41 24.40 -21.52 -8.50
N ASP A 42 24.12 -20.75 -7.45
CA ASP A 42 24.44 -21.14 -6.07
C ASP A 42 23.45 -22.19 -5.56
N ASN A 43 22.15 -22.00 -5.84
CA ASN A 43 21.10 -22.98 -5.62
C ASN A 43 19.81 -22.58 -6.36
N ALA A 44 19.53 -23.23 -7.49
CA ALA A 44 18.40 -22.88 -8.34
C ALA A 44 17.03 -22.98 -7.64
N ALA A 45 16.84 -23.97 -6.76
CA ALA A 45 15.56 -24.20 -6.08
C ALA A 45 15.26 -23.10 -5.06
N TYR A 46 16.19 -22.82 -4.14
CA TYR A 46 15.99 -21.77 -3.14
C TYR A 46 15.94 -20.38 -3.79
N TRP A 47 16.76 -20.14 -4.82
CA TRP A 47 16.76 -18.88 -5.55
C TRP A 47 15.44 -18.62 -6.27
N SER A 48 14.86 -19.63 -6.92
CA SER A 48 13.58 -19.50 -7.64
C SER A 48 12.40 -19.25 -6.70
N ILE A 49 12.32 -19.98 -5.59
CA ILE A 49 11.29 -19.78 -4.56
C ILE A 49 11.41 -18.37 -3.97
N ALA A 50 12.61 -17.97 -3.56
CA ALA A 50 12.85 -16.66 -2.97
C ALA A 50 12.59 -15.52 -3.95
N THR A 51 12.94 -15.67 -5.23
CA THR A 51 12.67 -14.66 -6.27
C THR A 51 11.16 -14.51 -6.49
N THR A 52 10.42 -15.61 -6.50
CA THR A 52 8.95 -15.59 -6.60
C THR A 52 8.34 -14.89 -5.38
N MET A 53 8.78 -15.24 -4.17
CA MET A 53 8.30 -14.61 -2.93
C MET A 53 8.65 -13.11 -2.86
N LYS A 54 9.85 -12.70 -3.31
CA LYS A 54 10.22 -11.28 -3.44
C LYS A 54 9.35 -10.56 -4.46
N SER A 55 9.01 -11.22 -5.57
CA SER A 55 8.10 -10.66 -6.58
C SER A 55 6.69 -10.48 -6.03
N ASP A 56 6.19 -11.48 -5.29
CA ASP A 56 4.89 -11.41 -4.63
C ASP A 56 4.87 -10.29 -3.58
N ASN A 57 5.97 -10.10 -2.82
CA ASN A 57 6.05 -8.99 -1.87
C ASN A 57 6.02 -7.61 -2.57
N LYS A 58 6.68 -7.46 -3.71
CA LYS A 58 6.56 -6.23 -4.52
C LYS A 58 5.13 -5.98 -5.00
N ALA A 59 4.40 -7.03 -5.36
CA ALA A 59 2.99 -6.91 -5.71
C ALA A 59 2.14 -6.48 -4.50
N LEU A 60 2.39 -7.05 -3.31
CA LEU A 60 1.72 -6.65 -2.07
C LEU A 60 2.01 -5.18 -1.70
N SER A 61 3.24 -4.70 -1.91
CA SER A 61 3.58 -3.28 -1.73
C SER A 61 2.78 -2.37 -2.68
N ALA A 62 2.62 -2.76 -3.95
CA ALA A 62 1.78 -2.00 -4.89
C ALA A 62 0.30 -2.01 -4.48
N VAL A 63 -0.20 -3.10 -3.90
CA VAL A 63 -1.55 -3.15 -3.30
C VAL A 63 -1.64 -2.23 -2.08
N GLN A 64 -0.61 -2.16 -1.25
CA GLN A 64 -0.58 -1.26 -0.09
C GLN A 64 -0.61 0.22 -0.49
N ASP A 65 0.09 0.59 -1.56
CA ASP A 65 0.05 1.93 -2.14
C ASP A 65 -1.35 2.25 -2.71
N ALA A 66 -1.95 1.29 -3.41
CA ALA A 66 -3.31 1.42 -3.93
C ALA A 66 -4.35 1.56 -2.79
N LEU A 67 -4.20 0.83 -1.69
CA LEU A 67 -5.01 0.98 -0.48
C LEU A 67 -4.81 2.34 0.17
N GLY A 68 -3.59 2.87 0.18
CA GLY A 68 -3.30 4.22 0.67
C GLY A 68 -4.01 5.30 -0.16
N LEU A 69 -3.97 5.18 -1.48
CA LEU A 69 -4.70 6.07 -2.39
C LEU A 69 -6.23 5.94 -2.21
N GLY A 70 -6.72 4.71 -2.03
CA GLY A 70 -8.12 4.42 -1.73
C GLY A 70 -8.58 5.00 -0.38
N ALA A 71 -7.76 4.88 0.66
CA ALA A 71 -8.00 5.48 1.97
C ALA A 71 -8.14 7.00 1.86
N GLY A 72 -7.24 7.67 1.13
CA GLY A 72 -7.33 9.12 0.91
C GLY A 72 -8.62 9.56 0.21
N LYS A 73 -9.11 8.78 -0.75
CA LYS A 73 -10.41 9.01 -1.40
C LYS A 73 -11.59 8.84 -0.43
N VAL A 74 -11.60 7.76 0.35
CA VAL A 74 -12.64 7.48 1.34
C VAL A 74 -12.65 8.51 2.47
N ASP A 75 -11.48 8.94 2.93
CA ASP A 75 -11.33 9.97 3.97
C ASP A 75 -11.84 11.33 3.51
N THR A 76 -11.49 11.74 2.29
CA THR A 76 -11.97 13.00 1.70
C THR A 76 -13.49 12.99 1.58
N ALA A 77 -14.07 11.86 1.13
CA ALA A 77 -15.51 11.67 1.04
C ALA A 77 -16.17 11.68 2.43
N TYR A 78 -15.57 11.05 3.44
CA TYR A 78 -16.10 11.01 4.81
C TYR A 78 -16.16 12.39 5.47
N THR A 79 -15.08 13.18 5.35
CA THR A 79 -15.05 14.55 5.86
C THR A 79 -16.12 15.40 5.18
N ALA A 80 -16.22 15.33 3.85
CA ALA A 80 -17.23 16.08 3.12
C ALA A 80 -18.67 15.67 3.48
N ILE A 81 -18.98 14.39 3.67
CA ILE A 81 -20.31 13.96 4.14
C ILE A 81 -20.61 14.51 5.54
N THR A 82 -19.62 14.58 6.42
CA THR A 82 -19.80 15.14 7.77
C THR A 82 -20.13 16.62 7.71
N ASP A 83 -19.38 17.40 6.93
CA ASP A 83 -19.65 18.84 6.73
C ASP A 83 -21.03 19.08 6.09
N ILE A 84 -21.42 18.24 5.12
CA ILE A 84 -22.73 18.31 4.47
C ILE A 84 -23.84 17.98 5.47
N LYS A 85 -23.64 16.99 6.35
CA LYS A 85 -24.61 16.66 7.40
C LYS A 85 -24.85 17.86 8.32
N ASP A 86 -23.80 18.56 8.75
CA ASP A 86 -23.91 19.74 9.61
C ASP A 86 -24.64 20.91 8.90
N GLN A 87 -24.41 21.07 7.60
CA GLN A 87 -25.15 22.03 6.77
C GLN A 87 -26.64 21.67 6.64
N VAL A 88 -26.97 20.39 6.50
CA VAL A 88 -28.36 19.91 6.46
C VAL A 88 -29.05 20.08 7.83
N ASP A 89 -28.33 19.85 8.93
CA ASP A 89 -28.82 20.15 10.29
C ASP A 89 -29.09 21.67 10.48
N LEU A 90 -28.28 22.54 9.87
CA LEU A 90 -28.54 23.99 9.84
C LEU A 90 -29.82 24.32 9.04
N ILE A 91 -30.06 23.66 7.91
CA ILE A 91 -31.31 23.81 7.15
C ILE A 91 -32.51 23.39 8.00
N LYS A 92 -32.40 22.27 8.74
CA LYS A 92 -33.45 21.83 9.69
C LYS A 92 -33.78 22.92 10.71
N ALA A 93 -32.76 23.51 11.34
CA ALA A 93 -32.95 24.59 12.31
C ALA A 93 -33.65 25.80 11.67
N LYS A 94 -33.24 26.20 10.46
CA LYS A 94 -33.85 27.31 9.71
C LYS A 94 -35.32 27.03 9.35
N LEU A 95 -35.65 25.80 8.91
CA LEU A 95 -37.03 25.40 8.62
C LEU A 95 -37.92 25.42 9.87
N VAL A 96 -37.41 25.03 11.04
CA VAL A 96 -38.14 25.14 12.31
C VAL A 96 -38.42 26.60 12.66
N THR A 97 -37.42 27.49 12.51
CA THR A 97 -37.63 28.93 12.73
C THR A 97 -38.58 29.55 11.71
N ALA A 98 -38.62 29.04 10.49
CA ALA A 98 -39.56 29.49 9.46
C ALA A 98 -41.02 29.13 9.78
N ARG A 99 -41.26 28.12 10.62
CA ARG A 99 -42.62 27.68 10.99
C ARG A 99 -43.37 28.70 11.84
N SER A 100 -42.68 29.47 12.67
CA SER A 100 -43.28 30.51 13.54
C SER A 100 -43.11 31.95 12.99
N ALA A 101 -42.44 32.11 11.85
CA ALA A 101 -42.10 33.41 11.27
C ALA A 101 -43.23 34.01 10.44
N SER A 102 -43.19 35.33 10.25
CA SER A 102 -44.07 36.06 9.33
C SER A 102 -43.72 35.74 7.86
N LYS A 103 -44.61 36.05 6.91
CA LYS A 103 -44.38 35.75 5.48
C LYS A 103 -43.11 36.41 4.92
N ASP A 104 -42.84 37.66 5.30
CA ASP A 104 -41.65 38.38 4.88
C ASP A 104 -40.37 37.78 5.48
N ASP A 105 -40.45 37.30 6.72
CA ASP A 105 -39.32 36.65 7.39
C ASP A 105 -39.08 35.23 6.85
N GLN A 106 -40.13 34.53 6.42
CA GLN A 106 -40.01 33.25 5.69
C GLN A 106 -39.24 33.42 4.37
N GLN A 107 -39.41 34.54 3.66
CA GLN A 107 -38.65 34.82 2.43
C GLN A 107 -37.16 35.10 2.70
N LYS A 108 -36.84 35.76 3.81
CA LYS A 108 -35.44 35.95 4.23
C LYS A 108 -34.80 34.61 4.61
N ILE A 109 -35.51 33.78 5.37
CA ILE A 109 -35.06 32.42 5.73
C ILE A 109 -34.91 31.55 4.47
N ALA A 110 -35.79 31.68 3.48
CA ALA A 110 -35.67 30.98 2.19
C ALA A 110 -34.36 31.34 1.46
N THR A 111 -33.97 32.62 1.51
CA THR A 111 -32.71 33.08 0.91
C THR A 111 -31.49 32.50 1.65
N GLU A 112 -31.56 32.42 2.97
CA GLU A 112 -30.51 31.76 3.79
C GLU A 112 -30.43 30.26 3.52
N ILE A 113 -31.56 29.56 3.40
CA ILE A 113 -31.61 28.14 3.04
C ILE A 113 -30.98 27.91 1.65
N LYS A 114 -31.27 28.79 0.69
CA LYS A 114 -30.65 28.74 -0.64
C LYS A 114 -29.13 28.93 -0.60
N ALA A 115 -28.64 29.85 0.22
CA ALA A 115 -27.21 30.02 0.42
C ALA A 115 -26.55 28.75 1.01
N ILE A 116 -27.22 28.07 1.95
CA ILE A 116 -26.72 26.81 2.52
C ILE A 116 -26.77 25.68 1.47
N GLN A 117 -27.80 25.61 0.64
CA GLN A 117 -27.88 24.67 -0.49
C GLN A 117 -26.73 24.87 -1.49
N ASP A 118 -26.44 26.12 -1.85
CA ASP A 118 -25.29 26.45 -2.72
C ASP A 118 -23.96 26.08 -2.07
N GLN A 119 -23.84 26.26 -0.74
CA GLN A 119 -22.68 25.83 0.02
C GLN A 119 -22.52 24.30 0.03
N ILE A 120 -23.61 23.53 0.21
CA ILE A 120 -23.61 22.06 0.11
C ILE A 120 -23.16 21.63 -1.28
N LYS A 121 -23.66 22.27 -2.35
CA LYS A 121 -23.27 21.98 -3.73
C LYS A 121 -21.78 22.24 -3.97
N SER A 122 -21.26 23.34 -3.41
CA SER A 122 -19.83 23.66 -3.44
C SER A 122 -19.00 22.63 -2.67
N SER A 123 -19.40 22.26 -1.45
CA SER A 123 -18.73 21.24 -0.63
C SER A 123 -18.67 19.89 -1.34
N VAL A 124 -19.77 19.45 -1.97
CA VAL A 124 -19.80 18.22 -2.77
C VAL A 124 -18.84 18.32 -3.96
N THR A 125 -18.87 19.43 -4.71
CA THR A 125 -18.03 19.59 -5.92
C THR A 125 -16.54 19.65 -5.57
N ASN A 126 -16.19 20.28 -4.44
CA ASN A 126 -14.82 20.43 -3.98
C ASN A 126 -14.24 19.17 -3.30
N ALA A 127 -15.09 18.21 -2.93
CA ALA A 127 -14.70 16.92 -2.33
C ALA A 127 -14.05 15.95 -3.36
N SER A 128 -13.07 16.44 -4.11
CA SER A 128 -12.31 15.68 -5.10
C SER A 128 -10.95 15.27 -4.54
N TYR A 129 -10.56 14.02 -4.78
CA TYR A 129 -9.23 13.53 -4.46
C TYR A 129 -8.60 12.92 -5.70
N ALA A 130 -7.43 13.44 -6.10
CA ALA A 130 -6.71 13.05 -7.31
C ALA A 130 -7.58 13.09 -8.59
N GLY A 131 -8.46 14.10 -8.71
CA GLY A 131 -9.32 14.31 -9.88
C GLY A 131 -10.58 13.44 -9.96
N SER A 132 -10.84 12.62 -8.93
CA SER A 132 -12.05 11.79 -8.82
C SER A 132 -12.86 12.24 -7.60
N ASN A 133 -14.16 12.43 -7.78
CA ASN A 133 -15.10 12.75 -6.70
C ASN A 133 -15.97 11.53 -6.41
N LEU A 134 -16.03 11.10 -5.15
CA LEU A 134 -16.84 9.94 -4.73
C LEU A 134 -18.30 10.31 -4.41
N LEU A 135 -18.56 11.59 -4.19
CA LEU A 135 -19.84 12.12 -3.73
C LEU A 135 -20.72 12.64 -4.86
N GLN A 136 -20.15 12.72 -6.07
CA GLN A 136 -20.79 13.22 -7.28
C GLN A 136 -20.73 12.14 -8.36
N ASN A 137 -21.88 11.83 -8.97
CA ASN A 137 -21.94 10.95 -10.12
C ASN A 137 -21.89 11.78 -11.41
N ASP A 138 -20.88 11.58 -12.25
CA ASP A 138 -20.94 12.01 -13.64
C ASP A 138 -21.78 10.99 -14.40
N ALA A 139 -22.77 11.43 -15.17
CA ALA A 139 -23.85 10.62 -15.75
C ALA A 139 -23.37 9.45 -16.66
N ALA A 140 -22.07 9.34 -16.91
CA ALA A 140 -21.43 8.28 -17.68
C ALA A 140 -20.81 7.14 -16.84
N ALA A 141 -20.71 7.25 -15.51
CA ALA A 141 -19.96 6.30 -14.69
C ALA A 141 -20.65 5.94 -13.37
N THR A 142 -21.53 4.93 -13.41
CA THR A 142 -21.84 4.08 -12.25
C THR A 142 -20.62 3.23 -11.87
N SER A 143 -19.47 3.86 -11.62
CA SER A 143 -18.24 3.16 -11.26
C SER A 143 -18.12 3.15 -9.74
N ASP A 144 -18.54 2.04 -9.13
CA ASP A 144 -18.18 1.73 -7.75
C ASP A 144 -16.67 1.95 -7.56
N LEU A 145 -16.26 2.59 -6.47
CA LEU A 145 -14.84 2.72 -6.17
C LEU A 145 -14.34 1.34 -5.75
N LYS A 146 -13.65 0.67 -6.67
CA LYS A 146 -12.97 -0.59 -6.42
C LYS A 146 -11.56 -0.30 -5.93
N ILE A 147 -11.34 -0.46 -4.64
CA ILE A 147 -10.00 -0.35 -4.05
C ILE A 147 -9.40 -1.76 -4.07
N VAL A 148 -8.26 -1.93 -4.73
CA VAL A 148 -7.54 -3.21 -4.72
C VAL A 148 -7.14 -3.54 -3.28
N ALA A 149 -7.62 -4.66 -2.75
CA ALA A 149 -7.52 -5.02 -1.35
C ALA A 149 -6.61 -6.22 -1.08
N SER A 150 -6.46 -7.13 -2.04
CA SER A 150 -5.62 -8.31 -1.86
C SER A 150 -4.98 -8.75 -3.15
N TYR A 151 -3.78 -9.29 -3.04
CA TYR A 151 -3.09 -10.04 -4.08
C TYR A 151 -2.88 -11.46 -3.55
N ASN A 152 -3.56 -12.43 -4.14
CA ASN A 152 -3.39 -13.84 -3.80
C ASN A 152 -2.96 -14.61 -5.05
N ARG A 153 -1.80 -15.24 -4.97
CA ARG A 153 -1.26 -16.10 -6.01
C ARG A 153 -1.46 -17.56 -5.61
N THR A 154 -2.34 -18.25 -6.32
CA THR A 154 -2.51 -19.71 -6.21
C THR A 154 -1.97 -20.35 -7.48
N GLY A 155 -0.78 -20.95 -7.41
CA GLY A 155 -0.11 -21.55 -8.57
C GLY A 155 0.27 -20.51 -9.64
N THR A 156 -0.30 -20.61 -10.83
CA THR A 156 -0.11 -19.67 -11.96
C THR A 156 -1.20 -18.59 -12.07
N THR A 157 -2.29 -18.71 -11.32
CA THR A 157 -3.40 -17.73 -11.33
C THR A 157 -3.21 -16.70 -10.23
N VAL A 158 -3.36 -15.43 -10.58
CA VAL A 158 -3.36 -14.29 -9.67
C VAL A 158 -4.80 -13.82 -9.49
N ALA A 159 -5.28 -13.78 -8.26
CA ALA A 159 -6.56 -13.17 -7.90
C ALA A 159 -6.31 -11.84 -7.19
N ILE A 160 -6.98 -10.79 -7.67
CA ILE A 160 -7.01 -9.48 -7.03
C ILE A 160 -8.40 -9.30 -6.44
N ASP A 161 -8.50 -9.16 -5.12
CA ASP A 161 -9.76 -8.86 -4.45
C ASP A 161 -9.92 -7.34 -4.32
N THR A 162 -11.16 -6.84 -4.36
CA THR A 162 -11.47 -5.41 -4.27
C THR A 162 -12.41 -5.10 -3.11
N ILE A 163 -12.11 -4.04 -2.36
CA ILE A 163 -13.09 -3.39 -1.49
C ILE A 163 -13.90 -2.46 -2.38
N ASP A 164 -15.15 -2.84 -2.60
CA ASP A 164 -16.10 -2.05 -3.38
C ASP A 164 -16.82 -1.07 -2.45
N VAL A 165 -16.67 0.24 -2.72
CA VAL A 165 -17.54 1.27 -2.16
C VAL A 165 -18.61 1.56 -3.21
N LYS A 166 -19.83 1.09 -2.94
CA LYS A 166 -20.95 1.23 -3.87
C LYS A 166 -21.37 2.69 -3.97
N ALA A 167 -21.45 3.20 -5.19
CA ALA A 167 -21.83 4.59 -5.43
C ALA A 167 -23.27 4.88 -4.98
N ALA A 168 -24.16 3.88 -4.99
CA ALA A 168 -25.56 4.01 -4.56
C ALA A 168 -25.73 4.41 -3.08
N ASP A 169 -24.77 4.06 -2.21
CA ASP A 169 -24.84 4.32 -0.77
C ASP A 169 -24.10 5.60 -0.34
N THR A 170 -23.28 6.20 -1.23
CA THR A 170 -22.42 7.36 -0.92
C THR A 170 -22.68 8.59 -1.79
N GLN A 171 -23.55 8.49 -2.80
CA GLN A 171 -23.88 9.58 -3.71
C GLN A 171 -24.71 10.68 -3.03
N VAL A 172 -24.05 11.79 -2.70
CA VAL A 172 -24.73 12.98 -2.17
C VAL A 172 -25.47 13.71 -3.29
N LEU A 173 -24.89 13.78 -4.49
CA LEU A 173 -25.41 14.54 -5.63
C LEU A 173 -25.24 13.81 -6.98
N ASP A 174 -26.28 13.83 -7.81
CA ASP A 174 -26.25 13.39 -9.21
C ASP A 174 -26.29 14.62 -10.13
N LEU A 175 -25.47 14.70 -11.20
CA LEU A 175 -25.63 15.74 -12.22
C LEU A 175 -26.83 15.37 -13.11
N PRO A 176 -27.85 16.23 -13.30
CA PRO A 176 -27.80 17.70 -13.35
C PRO A 176 -28.26 18.44 -12.07
N GLY A 177 -28.13 17.83 -10.89
CA GLY A 177 -28.38 18.47 -9.60
C GLY A 177 -29.76 18.23 -8.99
N THR A 178 -30.47 17.19 -9.44
CA THR A 178 -31.82 16.82 -8.96
C THR A 178 -31.90 15.38 -8.42
N GLY A 179 -30.86 14.56 -8.58
CA GLY A 179 -30.74 13.23 -8.01
C GLY A 179 -29.70 13.17 -6.88
N GLY A 180 -29.70 12.08 -6.10
CA GLY A 180 -28.79 11.84 -4.97
C GLY A 180 -29.46 11.97 -3.59
N ILE A 181 -28.71 11.65 -2.53
CA ILE A 181 -29.18 11.68 -1.14
C ILE A 181 -29.78 13.05 -0.75
N VAL A 182 -29.26 14.14 -1.32
CA VAL A 182 -29.66 15.53 -1.04
C VAL A 182 -30.41 16.16 -2.22
N GLY A 183 -30.70 15.38 -3.28
CA GLY A 183 -31.35 15.89 -4.51
C GLY A 183 -32.73 16.52 -4.27
N ALA A 184 -33.52 15.98 -3.33
CA ALA A 184 -34.80 16.57 -2.93
C ALA A 184 -34.65 17.91 -2.18
N LEU A 185 -33.51 18.11 -1.53
CA LEU A 185 -33.19 19.34 -0.79
C LEU A 185 -32.56 20.40 -1.70
N LEU A 186 -31.97 20.02 -2.83
CA LEU A 186 -31.33 20.89 -3.82
C LEU A 186 -32.24 21.21 -5.02
N ALA A 187 -33.46 20.64 -5.06
CA ALA A 187 -34.45 20.95 -6.07
C ALA A 187 -34.79 22.46 -6.02
N THR A 188 -34.89 23.08 -7.20
CA THR A 188 -35.23 24.52 -7.34
C THR A 188 -36.60 24.87 -6.76
N THR A 189 -37.44 23.87 -6.51
CA THR A 189 -38.77 23.97 -5.88
C THR A 189 -38.72 23.87 -4.36
N PHE A 190 -37.57 23.53 -3.76
CA PHE A 190 -37.43 23.42 -2.31
C PHE A 190 -37.39 24.82 -1.70
N PHE A 191 -38.48 25.19 -1.02
CA PHE A 191 -38.59 26.45 -0.27
C PHE A 191 -38.33 27.71 -1.14
N ASP A 192 -38.92 27.75 -2.33
CA ASP A 192 -38.74 28.85 -3.29
C ASP A 192 -39.37 30.17 -2.79
N PRO A 193 -38.59 31.27 -2.65
CA PRO A 193 -39.09 32.58 -2.24
C PRO A 193 -40.09 33.22 -3.22
N SER A 194 -40.21 32.72 -4.45
CA SER A 194 -41.10 33.24 -5.50
C SER A 194 -42.53 32.70 -5.44
N THR A 195 -42.75 31.57 -4.74
CA THR A 195 -44.08 30.95 -4.64
C THR A 195 -44.90 31.62 -3.53
N THR A 196 -46.13 32.02 -3.87
CA THR A 196 -46.88 33.04 -3.12
C THR A 196 -47.40 32.59 -1.75
N GLN A 197 -47.18 31.34 -1.32
CA GLN A 197 -47.42 30.93 0.06
C GLN A 197 -46.55 29.72 0.46
N VAL A 198 -45.64 29.91 1.42
CA VAL A 198 -45.08 28.79 2.19
C VAL A 198 -46.17 28.34 3.17
N LEU A 199 -47.05 27.43 2.73
CA LEU A 199 -48.03 26.82 3.62
C LEU A 199 -47.32 26.02 4.71
N PRO A 200 -47.87 25.92 5.93
CA PRO A 200 -47.35 25.04 6.98
C PRO A 200 -47.10 23.59 6.50
N ALA A 201 -47.94 23.08 5.58
CA ALA A 201 -47.79 21.77 4.95
C ALA A 201 -46.54 21.64 4.05
N ALA A 202 -46.09 22.74 3.42
CA ALA A 202 -44.86 22.76 2.64
C ALA A 202 -43.63 22.72 3.56
N ILE A 203 -43.71 23.33 4.75
CA ILE A 203 -42.67 23.26 5.78
C ILE A 203 -42.56 21.82 6.33
N ASP A 204 -43.69 21.14 6.57
CA ASP A 204 -43.71 19.75 7.03
C ASP A 204 -43.15 18.78 5.98
N THR A 205 -43.45 19.03 4.70
CA THR A 205 -42.86 18.26 3.58
C THR A 205 -41.35 18.51 3.46
N ALA A 206 -40.92 19.77 3.60
CA ALA A 206 -39.51 20.16 3.59
C ALA A 206 -38.73 19.53 4.75
N LEU A 207 -39.32 19.51 5.95
CA LEU A 207 -38.73 18.88 7.12
C LEU A 207 -38.61 17.35 6.92
N GLY A 208 -39.63 16.70 6.36
CA GLY A 208 -39.57 15.27 6.02
C GLY A 208 -38.49 14.93 4.99
N ALA A 209 -38.27 15.81 4.00
CA ALA A 209 -37.18 15.66 3.04
C ALA A 209 -35.80 15.83 3.70
N VAL A 210 -35.65 16.78 4.63
CA VAL A 210 -34.43 16.98 5.43
C VAL A 210 -34.14 15.76 6.32
N GLU A 211 -35.11 15.23 7.03
CA GLU A 211 -34.94 14.01 7.84
C GLU A 211 -34.53 12.80 6.98
N THR A 212 -35.15 12.65 5.82
CA THR A 212 -34.79 11.58 4.86
C THR A 212 -33.36 11.75 4.34
N ALA A 213 -32.96 12.98 4.04
CA ALA A 213 -31.59 13.29 3.62
C ALA A 213 -30.58 13.03 4.75
N LEU A 214 -30.87 13.44 5.99
CA LEU A 214 -30.02 13.16 7.16
C LEU A 214 -29.88 11.66 7.43
N ALA A 215 -30.98 10.89 7.36
CA ALA A 215 -30.93 9.43 7.55
C ALA A 215 -30.06 8.75 6.49
N LYS A 216 -30.15 9.18 5.24
CA LYS A 216 -29.33 8.68 4.13
C LYS A 216 -27.87 9.14 4.22
N LEU A 217 -27.59 10.39 4.61
CA LEU A 217 -26.23 10.88 4.86
C LEU A 217 -25.56 10.11 6.01
N SER A 218 -26.31 9.84 7.08
CA SER A 218 -25.82 9.02 8.19
C SER A 218 -25.53 7.59 7.76
N THR A 219 -26.37 7.01 6.90
CA THR A 219 -26.13 5.68 6.33
C THR A 219 -24.88 5.67 5.44
N GLY A 220 -24.72 6.67 4.56
CA GLY A 220 -23.53 6.81 3.72
C GLY A 220 -22.24 7.05 4.51
N ALA A 221 -22.30 7.86 5.58
CA ALA A 221 -21.19 8.04 6.51
C ALA A 221 -20.80 6.74 7.23
N ALA A 222 -21.79 5.94 7.64
CA ALA A 222 -21.56 4.63 8.24
C ALA A 222 -20.89 3.65 7.27
N TYR A 223 -21.31 3.64 5.99
CA TYR A 223 -20.66 2.82 4.96
C TYR A 223 -19.22 3.26 4.67
N LEU A 224 -18.95 4.56 4.56
CA LEU A 224 -17.59 5.07 4.38
C LEU A 224 -16.71 4.79 5.62
N GLY A 225 -17.25 4.92 6.83
CA GLY A 225 -16.56 4.58 8.07
C GLY A 225 -16.21 3.09 8.15
N ALA A 226 -17.15 2.22 7.76
CA ALA A 226 -16.91 0.78 7.67
C ALA A 226 -15.85 0.45 6.60
N ALA A 227 -15.92 1.09 5.43
CA ALA A 227 -14.92 0.94 4.37
C ALA A 227 -13.53 1.38 4.84
N LYS A 228 -13.42 2.53 5.53
CA LYS A 228 -12.17 3.01 6.13
C LYS A 228 -11.58 1.99 7.11
N SER A 229 -12.37 1.51 8.07
CA SER A 229 -11.92 0.49 9.03
C SER A 229 -11.47 -0.81 8.34
N ARG A 230 -12.16 -1.20 7.27
CA ARG A 230 -11.78 -2.37 6.46
C ARG A 230 -10.47 -2.14 5.69
N ILE A 231 -10.22 -0.93 5.17
CA ILE A 231 -8.96 -0.57 4.52
C ILE A 231 -7.81 -0.58 5.53
N ASP A 232 -8.01 -0.01 6.73
CA ASP A 232 -6.98 0.03 7.78
C ASP A 232 -6.60 -1.38 8.26
N THR A 233 -7.60 -2.23 8.53
CA THR A 233 -7.35 -3.62 8.92
C THR A 233 -6.66 -4.42 7.81
N GLN A 234 -7.04 -4.21 6.55
CA GLN A 234 -6.39 -4.84 5.40
C GLN A 234 -4.93 -4.36 5.24
N LYS A 235 -4.66 -3.06 5.42
CA LYS A 235 -3.31 -2.50 5.36
C LYS A 235 -2.40 -3.11 6.43
N SER A 236 -2.89 -3.24 7.67
CA SER A 236 -2.15 -3.93 8.73
C SER A 236 -1.92 -5.40 8.44
N PHE A 237 -2.93 -6.10 7.90
CA PHE A 237 -2.80 -7.50 7.50
C PHE A 237 -1.73 -7.68 6.41
N LEU A 238 -1.74 -6.86 5.36
CA LEU A 238 -0.75 -6.90 4.29
C LEU A 238 0.65 -6.56 4.77
N SER A 239 0.80 -5.59 5.67
CA SER A 239 2.09 -5.26 6.30
C SER A 239 2.65 -6.47 7.06
N ASN A 240 1.84 -7.11 7.90
CA ASN A 240 2.25 -8.30 8.64
C ASN A 240 2.57 -9.49 7.72
N LEU A 241 1.82 -9.63 6.62
CA LEU A 241 2.06 -10.65 5.60
C LEU A 241 3.38 -10.40 4.86
N SER A 242 3.63 -9.16 4.42
CA SER A 242 4.91 -8.72 3.83
C SER A 242 6.08 -9.05 4.75
N ASP A 243 6.01 -8.64 6.02
CA ASP A 243 7.07 -8.91 7.00
C ASP A 243 7.32 -10.41 7.22
N SER A 244 6.26 -11.21 7.20
CA SER A 244 6.37 -12.67 7.33
C SER A 244 7.00 -13.30 6.09
N ILE A 245 6.65 -12.82 4.89
CA ILE A 245 7.26 -13.25 3.62
C ILE A 245 8.73 -12.85 3.59
N ASP A 246 9.09 -11.63 3.98
CA ASP A 246 10.48 -11.17 4.03
C ASP A 246 11.32 -11.98 5.02
N LYS A 247 10.80 -12.29 6.20
CA LYS A 247 11.45 -13.21 7.15
C LYS A 247 11.62 -14.61 6.56
N GLY A 248 10.60 -15.12 5.86
CA GLY A 248 10.65 -16.42 5.18
C GLY A 248 11.71 -16.44 4.06
N VAL A 249 11.77 -15.40 3.23
CA VAL A 249 12.77 -15.21 2.18
C VAL A 249 14.18 -15.10 2.77
N GLY A 250 14.32 -14.32 3.84
CA GLY A 250 15.60 -14.14 4.53
C GLY A 250 16.12 -15.45 5.13
N ALA A 251 15.27 -16.24 5.77
CA ALA A 251 15.66 -17.56 6.28
C ALA A 251 16.15 -18.51 5.16
N LEU A 252 15.63 -18.37 3.94
CA LEU A 252 16.02 -19.18 2.79
C LEU A 252 17.31 -18.69 2.12
N VAL A 253 17.61 -17.39 2.14
CA VAL A 253 18.61 -16.79 1.24
C VAL A 253 19.67 -15.97 1.95
N ASP A 254 19.43 -15.46 3.16
CA ASP A 254 20.38 -14.61 3.87
C ASP A 254 21.58 -15.41 4.40
N ALA A 255 22.73 -14.75 4.43
CA ALA A 255 23.93 -15.27 5.06
C ALA A 255 24.05 -14.74 6.50
N ASP A 256 24.50 -15.60 7.41
CA ASP A 256 24.86 -15.18 8.77
C ASP A 256 26.20 -14.43 8.73
N MET A 257 26.13 -13.11 8.85
CA MET A 257 27.30 -12.22 8.79
C MET A 257 28.31 -12.49 9.90
N ASN A 258 27.89 -12.97 11.06
CA ASN A 258 28.81 -13.29 12.15
C ASN A 258 29.66 -14.51 11.76
N LYS A 259 29.00 -15.54 11.25
CA LYS A 259 29.67 -16.77 10.79
C LYS A 259 30.59 -16.51 9.59
N GLU A 260 30.11 -15.77 8.58
CA GLU A 260 30.91 -15.48 7.40
C GLU A 260 32.10 -14.54 7.72
N SER A 261 31.95 -13.61 8.67
CA SER A 261 33.07 -12.75 9.12
C SER A 261 34.15 -13.55 9.85
N THR A 262 33.79 -14.47 10.75
CA THR A 262 34.76 -15.38 11.38
C THR A 262 35.42 -16.30 10.35
N ARG A 263 34.64 -16.80 9.38
CA ARG A 263 35.16 -17.63 8.29
C ARG A 263 36.14 -16.85 7.41
N LEU A 264 35.86 -15.60 7.09
CA LEU A 264 36.75 -14.74 6.30
C LEU A 264 38.10 -14.55 7.00
N GLN A 265 38.09 -14.26 8.29
CA GLN A 265 39.32 -14.12 9.08
C GLN A 265 40.12 -15.44 9.11
N ALA A 266 39.45 -16.57 9.33
CA ALA A 266 40.09 -17.89 9.30
C ALA A 266 40.70 -18.20 7.92
N LEU A 267 40.00 -17.87 6.82
CA LEU A 267 40.47 -18.09 5.46
C LEU A 267 41.66 -17.18 5.09
N GLN A 268 41.68 -15.93 5.57
CA GLN A 268 42.83 -15.03 5.40
C GLN A 268 44.08 -15.58 6.10
N VAL A 269 43.94 -16.09 7.33
CA VAL A 269 45.05 -16.75 8.05
C VAL A 269 45.49 -18.03 7.35
N GLN A 270 44.55 -18.86 6.86
CA GLN A 270 44.88 -20.06 6.09
C GLN A 270 45.57 -19.73 4.76
N GLN A 271 45.21 -18.65 4.09
CA GLN A 271 45.90 -18.18 2.88
C GLN A 271 47.34 -17.78 3.19
N GLN A 272 47.57 -17.01 4.26
CA GLN A 272 48.91 -16.63 4.71
C GLN A 272 49.76 -17.85 5.08
N LEU A 273 49.19 -18.82 5.81
CA LEU A 273 49.85 -20.09 6.13
C LEU A 273 50.11 -20.96 4.90
N GLY A 274 49.20 -20.93 3.91
CA GLY A 274 49.33 -21.63 2.65
C GLY A 274 50.47 -21.08 1.80
N ILE A 275 50.62 -19.75 1.72
CA ILE A 275 51.75 -19.08 1.05
C ILE A 275 53.06 -19.42 1.76
N GLN A 276 53.08 -19.38 3.10
CA GLN A 276 54.25 -19.75 3.89
C GLN A 276 54.64 -21.23 3.66
N SER A 277 53.65 -22.13 3.64
CA SER A 277 53.85 -23.57 3.42
C SER A 277 54.32 -23.87 1.99
N LEU A 278 53.82 -23.13 0.98
CA LEU A 278 54.30 -23.19 -0.40
C LEU A 278 55.76 -22.73 -0.51
N SER A 279 56.12 -21.65 0.19
CA SER A 279 57.50 -21.15 0.27
C SER A 279 58.45 -22.20 0.87
N ILE A 280 58.03 -22.86 1.96
CA ILE A 280 58.79 -23.96 2.60
C ILE A 280 58.90 -25.18 1.68
N ALA A 281 57.82 -25.58 1.00
CA ALA A 281 57.82 -26.72 0.07
C ALA A 281 58.72 -26.49 -1.15
N ASN A 282 58.82 -25.25 -1.63
CA ASN A 282 59.76 -24.86 -2.68
C ASN A 282 61.21 -24.79 -2.18
N GLY A 283 61.43 -24.29 -0.95
CA GLY A 283 62.74 -24.26 -0.30
C GLY A 283 63.35 -25.65 -0.11
N ASN A 284 62.56 -26.62 0.36
CA ASN A 284 63.00 -28.01 0.53
C ASN A 284 63.47 -28.65 -0.80
N SER A 285 62.84 -28.31 -1.93
CA SER A 285 63.25 -28.81 -3.24
C SER A 285 64.57 -28.19 -3.71
N GLN A 286 64.84 -26.93 -3.35
CA GLN A 286 66.12 -26.26 -3.63
C GLN A 286 67.26 -26.79 -2.76
N SER A 287 67.01 -27.10 -1.48
CA SER A 287 68.00 -27.73 -0.59
C SER A 287 68.42 -29.12 -1.07
N ILE A 288 67.48 -29.91 -1.60
CA ILE A 288 67.78 -31.19 -2.24
C ILE A 288 68.61 -30.99 -3.52
N LEU A 289 68.32 -29.96 -4.31
CA LEU A 289 69.09 -29.63 -5.53
C LEU A 289 70.55 -29.25 -5.21
N ALA A 290 70.79 -28.56 -4.08
CA ALA A 290 72.14 -28.21 -3.62
C ALA A 290 72.95 -29.44 -3.21
N LEU A 291 72.30 -30.49 -2.67
CA LEU A 291 72.94 -31.74 -2.27
C LEU A 291 73.38 -32.60 -3.47
N PHE A 292 72.70 -32.51 -4.61
CA PHE A 292 73.08 -33.20 -5.86
C PHE A 292 74.00 -32.38 -6.77
N LYS A 293 74.34 -31.13 -6.39
CA LYS A 293 75.29 -30.25 -7.10
C LYS A 293 76.69 -30.23 -6.48
N GLN A 294 76.89 -30.90 -5.35
CA GLN A 294 78.21 -31.27 -4.81
C GLN A 294 78.54 -32.70 -5.22
#